data_AF-A0A932K956-F1
#
_entry.id   AF-A0A932K956-F1
#
_cell.length_a   1.000
_cell.length_b   1.000
_cell.length_c   1.000
_cell.angle_alpha   90.00
_cell.angle_beta   90.00
_cell.angle_gamma   90.00
#
_symmetry.space_group_name_H-M   'P 1'
#
loop_
_entity.id
_entity.type
_entity.pdbx_description
1 polymer ?
#
loop_
_entity_poly.entity_id
_entity_poly.type
_entity_poly.pdbx_seq_one_letter_code
_entity_poly.pdbx_strand_id
1 'polypeptide(L)'
;SFVVDISEYVEGWVEVLKCHHSQFYNPETERYDFIDTLLAVARSRGFTMGMRYAQAFIATDPLKIDDPFMLVTQRFRSPQYPA
;
A
#
# COMPACT_ATOMS: atom_id res chain seq x y z
N SER A 1 0.77 8.61 11.08
CA SER A 1 1.09 7.48 10.17
C SER A 1 -0.16 6.68 9.90
N PHE A 2 -0.25 6.02 8.74
CA PHE A 2 -1.38 5.18 8.35
C PHE A 2 -0.92 4.02 7.46
N VAL A 3 -1.82 3.06 7.25
CA VAL A 3 -1.57 1.85 6.45
C VAL A 3 -2.68 1.73 5.41
N VAL A 4 -2.34 1.30 4.20
CA VAL A 4 -3.28 1.13 3.08
C VAL A 4 -3.26 -0.33 2.62
N ASP A 5 -4.44 -0.92 2.45
CA ASP A 5 -4.59 -2.22 1.81
C ASP A 5 -4.18 -2.12 0.34
N ILE A 6 -3.23 -2.94 -0.07
CA ILE A 6 -2.80 -3.03 -1.47
C ILE A 6 -3.03 -4.42 -2.04
N SER A 7 -3.86 -5.25 -1.39
CA SER A 7 -4.06 -6.65 -1.77
C SER A 7 -4.58 -6.81 -3.21
N GLU A 8 -5.43 -5.89 -3.67
CA GLU A 8 -5.95 -5.87 -5.06
C GLU A 8 -4.94 -5.30 -6.07
N TYR A 9 -3.89 -4.60 -5.61
CA TYR A 9 -2.97 -3.83 -6.45
C TYR A 9 -1.53 -4.36 -6.43
N VAL A 10 -1.24 -5.35 -5.59
CA VAL A 10 0.12 -5.85 -5.35
C VAL A 10 0.77 -6.39 -6.62
N GLU A 11 0.00 -7.04 -7.50
CA GLU A 11 0.52 -7.60 -8.75
C GLU A 11 0.94 -6.50 -9.73
N GLY A 12 0.08 -5.49 -9.93
CA GLY A 12 0.39 -4.33 -10.77
C GLY A 12 1.57 -3.53 -10.22
N TRP A 13 1.66 -3.38 -8.90
CA TRP A 13 2.80 -2.73 -8.25
C TRP A 13 4.11 -3.47 -8.51
N VAL A 14 4.12 -4.80 -8.36
CA VAL A 14 5.29 -5.63 -8.66
C VAL A 14 5.68 -5.51 -10.13
N GLU A 15 4.72 -5.55 -11.04
CA GLU A 15 5.02 -5.50 -12.48
C GLU A 15 5.69 -4.18 -12.88
N VAL A 16 5.20 -3.04 -12.35
CA VAL A 16 5.83 -1.74 -12.59
C VAL A 16 7.26 -1.69 -12.03
N LEU A 17 7.51 -2.27 -10.86
CA LEU A 17 8.87 -2.34 -10.31
C LEU A 17 9.82 -3.12 -11.23
N LYS A 18 9.33 -4.19 -11.87
CA LYS A 18 10.13 -4.99 -12.81
C LYS A 18 10.61 -4.23 -14.03
N CYS A 19 9.91 -3.16 -14.43
CA CYS A 19 10.36 -2.31 -15.54
C CYS A 19 11.75 -1.68 -15.29
N HIS A 20 12.18 -1.57 -14.03
CA HIS A 20 13.50 -1.05 -13.67
C HIS A 20 14.58 -2.15 -13.62
N HIS A 21 14.70 -2.91 -14.72
CA HIS A 21 15.58 -4.08 -14.83
C HIS A 21 17.03 -3.82 -14.38
N SER A 22 17.63 -2.69 -14.77
CA SER A 22 19.01 -2.36 -14.41
C SER A 22 19.24 -2.15 -12.91
N GLN A 23 18.17 -1.92 -12.15
CA GLN A 23 18.22 -1.66 -10.70
C GLN A 23 17.91 -2.91 -9.86
N PHE A 24 17.00 -3.77 -10.33
CA PHE A 24 16.43 -4.85 -9.53
C PHE A 24 16.69 -6.25 -10.09
N TYR A 25 17.21 -6.37 -11.31
CA TYR A 25 17.51 -7.66 -11.95
C TYR A 25 18.96 -7.76 -12.43
N ASN A 26 19.82 -6.83 -12.02
CA ASN A 26 21.25 -6.92 -12.29
C ASN A 26 21.92 -7.78 -11.20
N PRO A 27 22.44 -8.98 -11.53
CA PRO A 27 23.09 -9.86 -10.55
C PRO A 27 24.40 -9.28 -10.00
N GLU A 28 24.98 -8.26 -10.66
CA GLU A 28 26.15 -7.54 -10.16
C GLU A 28 25.79 -6.44 -9.13
N THR A 29 24.50 -6.19 -8.90
CA THR A 29 24.04 -5.25 -7.88
C THR A 29 23.62 -5.98 -6.62
N GLU A 30 23.90 -5.39 -5.45
CA GLU A 30 23.51 -5.91 -4.13
C GLU A 30 21.98 -6.01 -3.92
N ARG A 31 21.16 -5.63 -4.91
CA ARG A 31 19.70 -5.46 -4.80
C ARG A 31 18.90 -6.46 -5.63
N TYR A 32 19.51 -7.58 -6.01
CA TYR A 32 18.84 -8.61 -6.82
C TYR A 32 17.54 -9.16 -6.16
N ASP A 33 17.50 -9.28 -4.82
CA ASP A 33 16.33 -9.77 -4.07
C ASP A 33 15.44 -8.64 -3.49
N PHE A 34 15.57 -7.42 -4.01
CA PHE A 34 14.91 -6.25 -3.42
C PHE A 34 13.38 -6.30 -3.52
N ILE A 35 12.85 -6.81 -4.63
CA ILE A 35 11.39 -6.94 -4.83
C ILE A 35 10.79 -7.94 -3.84
N ASP A 36 11.48 -9.05 -3.57
CA ASP A 36 11.03 -10.05 -2.59
C ASP A 36 11.03 -9.47 -1.18
N THR A 37 12.04 -8.66 -0.86
CA THR A 37 12.10 -7.92 0.41
C THR A 37 10.90 -6.97 0.56
N LEU A 38 10.57 -6.21 -0.50
CA LEU A 38 9.40 -5.33 -0.51
C LEU A 38 8.08 -6.10 -0.30
N LEU A 39 7.94 -7.26 -0.96
CA LEU A 39 6.78 -8.13 -0.81
C LEU A 39 6.67 -8.72 0.60
N ALA A 40 7.79 -9.13 1.20
CA ALA A 40 7.83 -9.62 2.58
C ALA A 40 7.39 -8.54 3.57
N VAL A 41 7.87 -7.30 3.41
CA VAL A 41 7.47 -6.16 4.23
C VAL A 41 5.98 -5.85 4.07
N ALA A 42 5.48 -5.84 2.83
CA ALA A 42 4.07 -5.58 2.56
C ALA A 42 3.16 -6.66 3.18
N ARG A 43 3.57 -7.93 3.10
CA ARG A 43 2.86 -9.06 3.70
C ARG A 43 2.87 -9.01 5.22
N SER A 44 4.02 -8.70 5.82
CA SER A 44 4.17 -8.54 7.27
C SER A 44 3.25 -7.44 7.81
N ARG A 45 3.19 -6.28 7.15
CA ARG A 45 2.27 -5.19 7.51
C ARG A 45 0.82 -5.58 7.32
N GLY A 46 0.49 -6.22 6.20
CA GLY A 46 -0.85 -6.72 5.93
C GLY A 46 -1.34 -7.63 7.04
N PHE A 47 -0.52 -8.61 7.44
CA PHE A 47 -0.84 -9.55 8.50
C PHE A 47 -1.20 -8.86 9.82
N THR A 48 -0.45 -7.83 10.23
CA THR A 48 -0.74 -7.09 11.48
C THR A 48 -2.07 -6.35 11.47
N MET A 49 -2.65 -6.11 10.28
CA MET A 49 -3.89 -5.34 10.09
C MET A 49 -5.04 -6.19 9.51
N GLY A 50 -4.87 -7.52 9.42
CA GLY A 50 -5.89 -8.42 8.87
C GLY A 50 -6.03 -8.36 7.34
N MET A 51 -5.01 -7.87 6.63
CA MET A 51 -4.96 -7.74 5.17
C MET A 51 -3.93 -8.72 4.57
N ARG A 52 -3.99 -8.97 3.25
CA ARG A 52 -2.99 -9.84 2.59
C ARG A 52 -1.67 -9.11 2.35
N TYR A 53 -1.77 -7.86 1.89
CA TYR A 53 -0.63 -6.98 1.68
C TYR A 53 -1.00 -5.55 2.06
N ALA A 54 -0.07 -4.83 2.69
CA ALA A 54 -0.30 -3.45 3.05
C ALA A 54 0.97 -2.59 2.95
N GLN A 55 0.79 -1.32 2.56
CA GLN A 55 1.86 -0.32 2.57
C GLN A 55 1.63 0.66 3.72
N ALA A 56 2.71 1.01 4.42
CA ALA A 56 2.69 1.96 5.52
C ALA A 56 3.26 3.31 5.07
N PHE A 57 2.61 4.37 5.53
CA PHE A 57 2.94 5.75 5.23
C PHE A 57 3.14 6.53 6.53
N ILE A 58 4.14 7.41 6.53
CA ILE A 58 4.40 8.33 7.63
C ILE A 58 3.70 9.64 7.29
N ALA A 59 2.92 10.16 8.24
CA ALA A 59 2.36 11.50 8.17
C ALA A 59 3.10 12.35 9.20
N THR A 60 3.75 13.42 8.74
CA THR A 60 4.47 14.37 9.61
C THR A 60 3.52 15.27 10.38
N ASP A 61 2.31 15.45 9.85
CA ASP A 61 1.24 16.23 10.44
C ASP A 61 0.04 15.32 10.76
N PRO A 62 -0.82 15.72 11.71
CA PRO A 62 -2.06 15.00 12.00
C PRO A 62 -2.92 14.85 10.75
N LEU A 63 -3.46 13.64 10.55
CA LEU A 63 -4.42 13.39 9.48
C LEU A 63 -5.68 14.19 9.74
N LYS A 64 -6.07 15.06 8.80
CA LYS A 64 -7.31 15.85 8.86
C LYS A 64 -8.50 14.99 8.43
N ILE A 65 -8.73 13.90 9.15
CA ILE A 65 -9.84 12.97 8.94
C ILE A 65 -10.70 13.04 10.20
N ASP A 66 -11.87 13.66 10.08
CA ASP A 66 -12.79 13.82 11.21
C ASP A 66 -13.44 12.50 11.61
N ASP A 67 -13.80 11.67 10.62
CA ASP A 67 -14.34 10.32 10.80
C ASP A 67 -13.71 9.36 9.77
N PRO A 68 -12.95 8.34 10.19
CA PRO A 68 -12.35 7.36 9.27
C PRO A 68 -13.39 6.55 8.50
N PHE A 69 -14.64 6.43 8.98
CA PHE A 69 -15.70 5.73 8.26
C PHE A 69 -16.21 6.50 7.03
N MET A 70 -15.88 7.79 6.90
CA MET A 70 -16.11 8.53 5.65
C MET A 70 -15.36 7.93 4.46
N LEU A 71 -14.26 7.22 4.70
CA LEU A 71 -13.45 6.59 3.64
C LEU A 71 -14.05 5.28 3.13
N VAL A 72 -14.97 4.65 3.87
CA VAL A 72 -15.64 3.40 3.45
C VAL A 72 -17.02 3.65 2.83
N THR A 73 -17.58 4.85 3.01
CA THR A 73 -18.95 5.20 2.58
C THR A 73 -19.06 5.77 1.17
N GLN A 74 -17.94 6.03 0.46
CA GLN A 74 -18.01 6.55 -0.92
C GLN A 74 -18.56 5.55 -1.94
N ARG A 75 -18.59 4.23 -1.64
CA ARG A 75 -19.37 3.26 -2.43
C ARG A 75 -20.88 3.31 -2.18
N PHE A 76 -21.34 4.09 -1.20
CA PHE A 76 -22.74 4.18 -0.77
C PHE A 76 -23.27 5.62 -0.64
N ARG A 77 -22.76 6.59 -1.40
CA ARG A 77 -23.44 7.88 -1.53
C ARG A 77 -24.55 7.80 -2.58
N SER A 78 -25.73 7.38 -2.16
CA SER A 78 -26.93 8.14 -2.56
C SER A 78 -26.88 9.50 -1.85
N PRO A 79 -27.29 10.60 -2.51
CA PRO A 79 -27.13 11.93 -1.96
C PRO A 79 -28.22 12.18 -0.93
N GLN A 80 -27.85 12.26 0.34
CA GLN A 80 -28.49 13.11 1.33
C GLN A 80 -27.74 12.97 2.65
N TYR A 81 -27.20 14.08 3.16
CA TYR A 81 -27.62 14.64 4.45
C TYR A 81 -27.08 16.08 4.53
N PRO A 82 -27.94 17.07 4.87
CA PRO A 82 -27.48 18.38 5.31
C PRO A 82 -27.29 18.43 6.84
N ALA A 83 -26.35 19.29 7.21
CA ALA A 83 -25.97 19.80 8.54
C ALA A 83 -25.52 18.76 9.59
#